data_AF-A0A6A5BMI5-F1
#
_entry.id   AF-A0A6A5BMI5-F1
#
_cell.length_a   1.000
_cell.length_b   1.000
_cell.length_c   1.000
_cell.angle_alpha   90.00
_cell.angle_beta   90.00
_cell.angle_gamma   90.00
#
_symmetry.space_group_name_H-M   'P 1'
#
loop_
_entity.id
_entity.type
_entity.pdbx_description
1 polymer ?
#
loop_
_entity_poly.entity_id
_entity_poly.type
_entity_poly.pdbx_seq_one_letter_code
_entity_poly.pdbx_strand_id
1 'polypeptide(L)'
;MKKEEDLLRNLYVIDRDNSMLDDPYLHLVSVYGPDHQLRELEFSKYEPPKGIGLLFDFEDPDFFLQFNAFTYDLFKDMDWSNCFVAGGSVLAAALKVEQIKLHLKQKKTDKDEPNDHVLYDYDNDGGDVVEQTHKVDEDVIAENSDDDYFTDSSDCNSDSESSSYDDNDLNTKIVNPERFDSSLAEYYSRSDSWKNSDIDLFFYGLSEQQAEKKIIGVYNLIKKNLSKIPKKFYKVDLDTSDRIDDIVTYRTEHAITFRFNYPIRPIQII
;
A
#
# COMPACT_ATOMS: atom_id res chain seq x y z
N MET A 1 -19.91 -11.33 20.41
CA MET A 1 -18.81 -11.54 19.45
C MET A 1 -17.67 -12.39 20.02
N LYS A 2 -16.65 -11.87 20.74
CA LYS A 2 -15.48 -12.71 21.14
C LYS A 2 -15.84 -13.99 21.91
N LYS A 3 -16.78 -13.92 22.86
CA LYS A 3 -17.24 -15.12 23.60
C LYS A 3 -17.93 -16.16 22.72
N GLU A 4 -18.65 -15.72 21.68
CA GLU A 4 -19.30 -16.62 20.73
C GLU A 4 -18.28 -17.18 19.74
N GLU A 5 -17.34 -16.34 19.29
CA GLU A 5 -16.22 -16.77 18.44
C GLU A 5 -15.33 -17.80 19.16
N ASP A 6 -14.97 -17.55 20.42
CA ASP A 6 -14.19 -18.48 21.26
C ASP A 6 -14.95 -19.79 21.50
N LEU A 7 -16.28 -19.73 21.60
CA LEU A 7 -17.14 -20.90 21.72
C LEU A 7 -17.16 -21.70 20.40
N LEU A 8 -17.27 -21.04 19.25
CA LEU A 8 -17.26 -21.68 17.94
C LEU A 8 -15.88 -22.23 17.58
N ARG A 9 -14.80 -21.55 17.97
CA ARG A 9 -13.42 -22.06 17.87
C ARG A 9 -13.23 -23.31 18.72
N ASN A 10 -13.69 -23.30 19.97
CA ASN A 10 -13.67 -24.50 20.81
C ASN A 10 -14.54 -25.62 20.23
N LEU A 11 -15.72 -25.28 19.70
CA LEU A 11 -16.63 -26.23 19.08
C LEU A 11 -15.99 -26.90 17.86
N TYR A 12 -15.33 -26.13 17.00
CA TYR A 12 -14.59 -26.64 15.84
C TYR A 12 -13.47 -27.62 16.22
N VAL A 13 -12.80 -27.37 17.35
CA VAL A 13 -11.74 -28.25 17.86
C VAL A 13 -12.30 -29.54 18.46
N ILE A 14 -13.44 -29.46 19.14
CA ILE A 14 -14.04 -30.60 19.86
C ILE A 14 -14.87 -31.49 18.91
N ASP A 15 -15.62 -30.88 18.00
CA ASP A 15 -16.62 -31.52 17.16
C ASP A 15 -16.76 -30.77 15.83
N ARG A 16 -15.94 -31.18 14.86
CA ARG A 16 -15.86 -30.51 13.55
C ARG A 16 -17.08 -30.74 12.67
N ASP A 17 -17.82 -31.82 12.91
CA ASP A 17 -19.04 -32.18 12.16
C ASP A 17 -20.30 -31.59 12.82
N ASN A 18 -20.12 -30.63 13.73
CA ASN A 18 -21.23 -29.99 14.42
C ASN A 18 -22.04 -29.14 13.44
N SER A 19 -23.36 -29.37 13.37
CA SER A 19 -24.24 -28.69 12.42
C SER A 19 -24.33 -27.16 12.61
N MET A 20 -23.83 -26.61 13.73
CA MET A 20 -23.69 -25.15 13.89
C MET A 20 -22.54 -24.56 13.05
N LEU A 21 -21.57 -25.38 12.64
CA LEU A 21 -20.44 -24.98 11.80
C LEU A 21 -20.75 -25.09 10.30
N ASP A 22 -21.87 -25.74 9.94
CA ASP A 22 -22.34 -25.89 8.56
C ASP A 22 -22.95 -24.60 7.99
N ASP A 23 -23.18 -23.57 8.82
CA ASP A 23 -23.70 -22.29 8.37
C ASP A 23 -22.58 -21.49 7.65
N PRO A 24 -22.66 -21.31 6.32
CA PRO A 24 -21.64 -20.55 5.58
C PRO A 24 -21.67 -19.04 5.91
N TYR A 25 -22.69 -18.58 6.63
CA TYR A 25 -22.86 -17.20 7.06
C TYR A 25 -22.52 -17.00 8.55
N LEU A 26 -21.90 -17.98 9.20
CA LEU A 26 -21.42 -17.86 10.57
C LEU A 26 -20.44 -16.66 10.66
N HIS A 27 -20.79 -15.68 11.51
CA HIS A 27 -20.10 -14.38 11.65
C HIS A 27 -20.19 -13.40 10.46
N LEU A 28 -20.92 -13.73 9.39
CA LEU A 28 -21.15 -12.79 8.30
C LEU A 28 -22.36 -11.89 8.60
N VAL A 29 -22.23 -10.61 8.26
CA VAL A 29 -23.33 -9.63 8.34
C VAL A 29 -24.12 -9.72 7.04
N SER A 30 -25.41 -10.05 7.14
CA SER A 30 -26.30 -9.99 5.97
C SER A 30 -26.59 -8.54 5.61
N VAL A 31 -25.94 -8.05 4.55
CA VAL A 31 -26.05 -6.65 4.09
C VAL A 31 -27.34 -6.41 3.28
N TYR A 32 -27.96 -7.47 2.75
CA TYR A 32 -29.08 -7.39 1.80
C TYR A 32 -30.38 -8.04 2.31
N GLY A 33 -30.46 -8.42 3.58
CA GLY A 33 -31.64 -9.04 4.17
C GLY A 33 -32.84 -8.06 4.27
N PRO A 34 -34.09 -8.54 4.05
CA PRO A 34 -35.30 -7.71 4.13
C PRO A 34 -35.56 -7.20 5.55
N ASP A 35 -35.06 -7.92 6.55
CA ASP A 35 -35.00 -7.47 7.93
C ASP A 35 -33.61 -6.89 8.17
N HIS A 36 -33.50 -5.56 8.13
CA HIS A 36 -32.44 -4.81 8.81
C HIS A 36 -32.55 -4.96 10.33
N GLN A 37 -32.81 -6.18 10.83
CA GLN A 37 -32.32 -6.53 12.14
C GLN A 37 -30.80 -6.50 12.00
N LEU A 38 -30.23 -5.30 12.16
CA LEU A 38 -29.03 -5.16 12.94
C LEU A 38 -29.22 -6.15 14.10
N ARG A 39 -28.61 -7.34 14.04
CA ARG A 39 -28.13 -7.92 15.30
C ARG A 39 -27.38 -6.74 15.87
N GLU A 40 -27.89 -6.15 16.96
CA GLU A 40 -27.31 -4.98 17.62
C GLU A 40 -25.87 -5.36 18.01
N LEU A 41 -24.99 -5.32 17.02
CA LEU A 41 -23.58 -5.15 17.19
C LEU A 41 -23.51 -3.68 17.49
N GLU A 42 -23.79 -3.35 18.76
CA GLU A 42 -23.21 -2.19 19.38
C GLU A 42 -21.70 -2.32 19.16
N PHE A 43 -21.23 -1.79 18.03
CA PHE A 43 -19.85 -1.39 17.85
C PHE A 43 -19.64 -0.21 18.80
N SER A 44 -19.67 -0.50 20.10
CA SER A 44 -19.16 0.40 21.10
C SER A 44 -17.69 0.57 20.78
N LYS A 45 -17.26 1.83 20.65
CA LYS A 45 -15.85 2.17 20.47
C LYS A 45 -15.08 1.45 21.59
N TYR A 46 -14.34 0.42 21.22
CA TYR A 46 -13.57 -0.35 22.18
C TYR A 46 -12.30 0.46 22.46
N GLU A 47 -12.24 1.05 23.65
CA GLU A 47 -11.01 1.68 24.11
C GLU A 47 -9.92 0.60 24.20
N PRO A 48 -8.79 0.76 23.49
CA PRO A 48 -7.73 -0.24 23.51
C PRO A 48 -7.27 -0.52 24.95
N PRO A 49 -6.83 -1.75 25.26
CA PRO A 49 -6.44 -2.11 26.62
C PRO A 49 -5.34 -1.17 27.12
N LYS A 50 -5.56 -0.53 28.26
CA LYS A 50 -4.57 0.37 28.87
C LYS A 50 -3.26 -0.38 29.08
N GLY A 51 -2.16 0.16 28.55
CA GLY A 51 -0.81 -0.41 28.69
C GLY A 51 -0.32 -1.27 27.52
N ILE A 52 -1.17 -1.50 26.50
CA ILE A 52 -0.71 -2.04 25.21
C ILE A 52 -0.65 -0.86 24.24
N GLY A 53 0.55 -0.50 23.80
CA GLY A 53 0.70 0.48 22.72
C GLY A 53 -0.02 0.00 21.47
N LEU A 54 -0.75 0.89 20.80
CA LEU A 54 -1.30 0.56 19.49
C LEU A 54 -0.14 0.22 18.55
N LEU A 55 -0.28 -0.88 17.81
CA LEU A 55 0.70 -1.23 16.77
C LEU A 55 0.74 -0.11 15.70
N PHE A 56 -0.42 0.47 15.40
CA PHE A 56 -0.58 1.61 14.52
C PHE A 56 -1.61 2.57 15.09
N ASP A 57 -1.25 3.84 15.18
CA ASP A 57 -2.19 4.93 15.42
C ASP A 57 -2.58 5.54 14.07
N PHE A 58 -3.80 5.27 13.59
CA PHE A 58 -4.28 5.82 12.32
C PHE A 58 -4.74 7.27 12.43
N GLU A 59 -4.89 7.80 13.65
CA GLU A 59 -5.12 9.22 13.89
C GLU A 59 -3.79 10.00 13.93
N ASP A 60 -2.67 9.30 13.74
CA ASP A 60 -1.34 9.89 13.73
C ASP A 60 -1.15 10.81 12.51
N PRO A 61 -0.82 12.10 12.71
CA PRO A 61 -0.52 13.01 11.60
C PRO A 61 0.66 12.54 10.72
N ASP A 62 1.57 11.73 11.25
CA ASP A 62 2.69 11.16 10.50
C ASP A 62 2.24 10.13 9.46
N PHE A 63 1.12 9.44 9.71
CA PHE A 63 0.54 8.52 8.72
C PHE A 63 0.17 9.29 7.45
N PHE A 64 -0.57 10.40 7.59
CA PHE A 64 -0.99 11.21 6.45
C PHE A 64 0.20 11.87 5.75
N LEU A 65 1.21 12.33 6.50
CA LEU A 65 2.44 12.85 5.90
C LEU A 65 3.14 11.80 5.03
N GLN A 66 3.25 10.57 5.52
CA GLN A 66 3.86 9.47 4.79
C GLN A 66 3.01 9.01 3.61
N PHE A 67 1.71 8.87 3.79
CA PHE A 67 0.79 8.48 2.72
C PHE A 67 0.77 9.51 1.59
N ASN A 68 0.76 10.80 1.92
CA ASN A 68 0.87 11.89 0.96
C ASN A 68 2.19 11.87 0.19
N ALA A 69 3.31 11.61 0.87
CA ALA A 69 4.60 11.46 0.21
C ALA A 69 4.67 10.20 -0.67
N PHE A 70 4.13 9.08 -0.19
CA PHE A 70 4.06 7.81 -0.93
C PHE A 70 3.25 7.93 -2.22
N THR A 71 2.16 8.69 -2.17
CA THR A 71 1.21 8.87 -3.28
C THR A 71 1.46 10.15 -4.08
N TYR A 72 2.54 10.90 -3.82
CA TYR A 72 2.81 12.18 -4.47
C TYR A 72 1.67 13.22 -4.38
N ASP A 73 0.98 13.29 -3.23
CA ASP A 73 -0.20 14.14 -3.01
C ASP A 73 -1.38 13.87 -3.97
N LEU A 74 -1.43 12.71 -4.65
CA LEU A 74 -2.49 12.42 -5.62
C LEU A 74 -3.89 12.43 -5.00
N PHE A 75 -4.02 11.99 -3.74
CA PHE A 75 -5.27 11.97 -3.00
C PHE A 75 -5.51 13.20 -2.12
N LYS A 76 -4.71 14.26 -2.29
CA LYS A 76 -4.94 15.51 -1.58
C LYS A 76 -6.33 16.05 -1.93
N ASP A 77 -7.11 16.34 -0.89
CA ASP A 77 -8.52 16.79 -0.95
C ASP A 77 -9.52 15.71 -1.44
N MET A 78 -9.18 14.42 -1.36
CA MET A 78 -10.10 13.34 -1.71
C MET A 78 -11.28 13.23 -0.73
N ASP A 79 -12.48 13.00 -1.26
CA ASP A 79 -13.64 12.56 -0.47
C ASP A 79 -13.54 11.06 -0.19
N TRP A 80 -13.23 10.73 1.06
CA TRP A 80 -13.06 9.36 1.55
C TRP A 80 -14.38 8.65 1.90
N SER A 81 -15.53 9.33 1.80
CA SER A 81 -16.84 8.75 2.11
C SER A 81 -17.12 7.55 1.21
N ASN A 82 -17.37 6.34 1.75
CA ASN A 82 -17.58 5.12 0.95
C ASN A 82 -16.35 4.65 0.15
N CYS A 83 -15.14 4.97 0.60
CA CYS A 83 -13.95 4.26 0.13
C CYS A 83 -12.87 4.15 1.21
N PHE A 84 -11.99 3.19 1.06
CA PHE A 84 -10.79 3.06 1.87
C PHE A 84 -9.61 2.59 1.00
N VAL A 85 -8.40 2.87 1.45
CA VAL A 85 -7.18 2.32 0.87
C VAL A 85 -6.71 1.11 1.65
N ALA A 86 -6.08 0.16 0.99
CA ALA A 86 -5.48 -1.00 1.63
C ALA A 86 -4.14 -1.39 0.96
N GLY A 87 -3.65 -2.57 1.33
CA GLY A 87 -2.45 -3.15 0.75
C GLY A 87 -1.15 -2.50 1.24
N GLY A 88 -0.10 -2.64 0.42
CA GLY A 88 1.24 -2.17 0.75
C GLY A 88 1.32 -0.66 0.98
N SER A 89 0.45 0.13 0.36
CA SER A 89 0.41 1.59 0.52
C SER A 89 0.12 2.04 1.95
N VAL A 90 -0.79 1.34 2.63
CA VAL A 90 -1.14 1.61 4.04
C VAL A 90 -0.02 1.15 4.96
N LEU A 91 0.53 -0.05 4.73
CA LEU A 91 1.65 -0.57 5.52
C LEU A 91 2.88 0.33 5.41
N ALA A 92 3.23 0.78 4.20
CA ALA A 92 4.36 1.68 3.95
C ALA A 92 4.23 3.02 4.68
N ALA A 93 3.01 3.56 4.75
CA ALA A 93 2.72 4.80 5.48
C ALA A 93 2.66 4.59 7.00
N ALA A 94 2.28 3.39 7.46
CA ALA A 94 2.21 3.06 8.88
C ALA A 94 3.59 2.77 9.50
N LEU A 95 4.54 2.24 8.72
CA LEU A 95 5.87 1.81 9.18
C LEU A 95 6.86 2.94 9.53
N LYS A 96 6.40 4.18 9.76
CA LYS A 96 7.19 5.36 10.16
C LYS A 96 8.66 5.37 9.71
N VAL A 97 8.94 6.12 8.66
CA VAL A 97 10.30 6.39 8.12
C VAL A 97 11.19 7.23 9.09
N GLU A 98 10.92 7.22 10.39
CA GLU A 98 11.79 7.83 11.42
C GLU A 98 13.17 7.18 11.49
N GLN A 99 13.23 5.85 11.33
CA GLN A 99 14.49 5.09 11.39
C GLN A 99 15.49 5.49 10.29
N ILE A 100 14.99 5.96 9.14
CA ILE A 100 15.82 6.34 7.98
C ILE A 100 16.31 7.78 8.10
N LYS A 101 15.52 8.70 8.68
CA LYS A 101 15.99 10.06 8.99
C LYS A 101 17.10 10.03 10.04
N LEU A 102 17.08 9.09 10.98
CA LEU A 102 18.18 8.84 11.92
C LEU A 102 19.44 8.29 11.22
N HIS A 103 19.30 7.29 10.35
CA HIS A 103 20.43 6.76 9.55
C HIS A 103 21.04 7.79 8.58
N LEU A 104 20.23 8.66 7.96
CA LEU A 104 20.71 9.72 7.07
C LEU A 104 21.39 10.88 7.81
N LYS A 105 21.00 11.13 9.08
CA LYS A 105 21.68 12.10 9.95
C LYS A 105 23.03 11.56 10.44
N GLN A 106 23.08 10.30 10.88
CA GLN A 106 24.35 9.64 11.28
C GLN A 106 25.36 9.61 10.13
N LYS A 107 24.94 9.26 8.91
CA LYS A 107 25.79 9.33 7.69
C LYS A 107 26.29 10.73 7.31
N LYS A 108 25.69 11.81 7.84
CA LYS A 108 26.17 13.19 7.61
C LYS A 108 27.14 13.66 8.68
N THR A 109 27.02 13.19 9.92
CA THR A 109 27.99 13.47 11.00
C THR A 109 29.29 12.71 10.83
N ASP A 110 29.29 11.55 10.16
CA ASP A 110 30.52 10.78 9.91
C ASP A 110 31.28 11.24 8.65
N LYS A 111 30.72 12.16 7.86
CA LYS A 111 31.29 12.68 6.60
C LYS A 111 32.13 13.94 6.77
N ASP A 112 32.47 14.32 7.99
CA ASP A 112 33.55 15.28 8.25
C ASP A 112 34.95 14.63 8.22
N GLU A 113 35.06 13.34 7.84
CA GLU A 113 36.30 12.78 7.30
C GLU A 113 36.22 12.64 5.77
N PRO A 114 37.21 13.17 5.01
CA PRO A 114 37.20 13.09 3.56
C PRO A 114 37.68 11.69 3.15
N ASN A 115 36.78 10.85 2.63
CA ASN A 115 37.18 9.73 1.80
C ASN A 115 36.20 9.47 0.66
N ASP A 116 36.81 9.17 -0.47
CA ASP A 116 36.29 8.97 -1.81
C ASP A 116 35.16 7.93 -1.91
N HIS A 117 34.28 8.16 -2.89
CA HIS A 117 33.43 7.20 -3.61
C HIS A 117 32.76 6.06 -2.82
N VAL A 118 31.45 6.18 -2.57
CA VAL A 118 30.57 5.02 -2.35
C VAL A 118 29.36 5.11 -3.27
N LEU A 119 29.43 4.37 -4.38
CA LEU A 119 28.29 3.84 -5.12
C LEU A 119 27.45 2.98 -4.17
N TYR A 120 26.13 3.07 -4.28
CA TYR A 120 25.26 2.01 -3.76
C TYR A 120 25.24 0.89 -4.80
N ASP A 121 26.21 -0.02 -4.74
CA ASP A 121 26.10 -1.32 -5.40
C ASP A 121 25.31 -2.25 -4.47
N TYR A 122 24.09 -2.56 -4.87
CA TYR A 122 23.43 -3.79 -4.45
C TYR A 122 23.95 -4.88 -5.38
N ASP A 123 24.89 -5.68 -4.90
CA ASP A 123 25.39 -6.85 -5.61
C ASP A 123 24.22 -7.80 -5.90
N ASN A 124 23.89 -7.91 -7.19
CA ASN A 124 23.04 -8.95 -7.73
C ASN A 124 23.96 -10.03 -8.29
N ASP A 125 24.20 -11.06 -7.48
CA ASP A 125 24.94 -12.24 -7.86
C ASP A 125 24.04 -13.11 -8.75
N GLY A 126 24.24 -13.03 -10.06
CA GLY A 126 23.50 -13.80 -11.07
C GLY A 126 24.40 -14.04 -12.28
N GLY A 127 25.16 -15.14 -12.23
CA GLY A 127 26.19 -15.49 -13.20
C GLY A 127 25.70 -15.70 -14.63
N ASP A 128 26.55 -15.31 -15.57
CA ASP A 128 26.49 -15.59 -17.00
C ASP A 128 26.58 -17.10 -17.30
N VAL A 129 25.63 -17.60 -18.09
CA VAL A 129 25.86 -18.77 -18.96
C VAL A 129 25.58 -18.34 -20.39
N VAL A 130 26.66 -18.22 -21.16
CA VAL A 130 26.68 -18.03 -22.61
C VAL A 130 26.36 -19.36 -23.28
N GLU A 131 25.31 -19.43 -24.11
CA GLU A 131 25.33 -20.36 -25.25
C GLU A 131 24.49 -19.88 -26.44
N GLN A 132 24.88 -20.41 -27.59
CA GLN A 132 24.91 -19.79 -28.91
C GLN A 132 23.59 -19.82 -29.68
N THR A 133 23.52 -18.92 -30.66
CA THR A 133 22.48 -18.79 -31.68
C THR A 133 22.47 -19.95 -32.67
N HIS A 134 21.32 -20.59 -32.85
CA HIS A 134 20.98 -21.35 -34.06
C HIS A 134 19.56 -21.01 -34.53
N LYS A 135 19.47 -20.62 -35.81
CA LYS A 135 18.24 -20.37 -36.56
C LYS A 135 17.70 -21.69 -37.06
N VAL A 136 16.42 -21.97 -36.81
CA VAL A 136 15.60 -22.88 -37.61
C VAL A 136 14.17 -22.32 -37.63
N ASP A 137 13.62 -22.14 -38.82
CA ASP A 137 12.21 -21.87 -39.07
C ASP A 137 11.39 -23.13 -38.79
N GLU A 138 10.21 -23.02 -38.16
CA GLU A 138 8.99 -23.75 -38.57
C GLU A 138 7.79 -23.40 -37.67
N ASP A 139 6.63 -23.42 -38.31
CA ASP A 139 5.28 -23.17 -37.80
C ASP A 139 4.84 -24.14 -36.68
N VAL A 140 3.81 -23.72 -35.92
CA VAL A 140 2.62 -24.50 -35.45
C VAL A 140 2.18 -24.12 -34.01
N ILE A 141 1.00 -23.48 -33.95
CA ILE A 141 -0.17 -23.62 -33.05
C ILE A 141 0.02 -24.38 -31.72
N ALA A 142 -0.31 -23.75 -30.58
CA ALA A 142 -1.18 -24.32 -29.53
C ALA A 142 -1.56 -23.29 -28.44
N GLU A 143 -2.84 -23.28 -28.11
CA GLU A 143 -3.47 -22.64 -26.95
C GLU A 143 -3.13 -23.37 -25.64
N ASN A 144 -3.17 -22.64 -24.52
CA ASN A 144 -3.54 -23.02 -23.13
C ASN A 144 -2.81 -22.06 -22.17
N SER A 145 -3.54 -21.18 -21.48
CA SER A 145 -4.17 -21.38 -20.16
C SER A 145 -3.15 -21.47 -19.02
N ASP A 146 -3.16 -20.49 -18.12
CA ASP A 146 -3.56 -20.68 -16.72
C ASP A 146 -3.23 -19.42 -15.91
N ASP A 147 -4.27 -18.94 -15.23
CA ASP A 147 -4.25 -17.85 -14.28
C ASP A 147 -3.58 -18.31 -12.98
N ASP A 148 -2.43 -17.74 -12.63
CA ASP A 148 -1.86 -17.82 -11.29
C ASP A 148 -1.27 -16.44 -10.92
N TYR A 149 -2.15 -15.52 -10.51
CA TYR A 149 -1.79 -14.21 -9.98
C TYR A 149 -2.11 -14.14 -8.48
N PHE A 150 -1.29 -14.82 -7.68
CA PHE A 150 -1.21 -14.63 -6.23
C PHE A 150 0.25 -14.89 -5.81
N THR A 151 1.03 -13.83 -5.64
CA THR A 151 2.39 -13.93 -5.10
C THR A 151 2.32 -13.96 -3.58
N ASP A 152 2.33 -15.18 -3.01
CA ASP A 152 2.65 -15.39 -1.60
C ASP A 152 4.09 -14.95 -1.33
N SER A 153 4.25 -13.91 -0.52
CA SER A 153 5.54 -13.50 0.04
C SER A 153 5.72 -14.14 1.41
N SER A 154 6.06 -15.42 1.41
CA SER A 154 6.54 -16.12 2.61
C SER A 154 8.07 -16.17 2.57
N ASP A 155 8.72 -15.28 3.32
CA ASP A 155 10.04 -15.52 3.93
C ASP A 155 10.31 -14.41 4.95
N CYS A 156 9.91 -14.66 6.21
CA CYS A 156 10.30 -13.84 7.36
C CYS A 156 11.14 -14.70 8.31
N ASN A 157 12.46 -14.62 8.17
CA ASN A 157 13.38 -15.04 9.21
C ASN A 157 13.34 -14.00 10.34
N SER A 158 12.96 -14.47 11.53
CA SER A 158 12.86 -13.67 12.74
C SER A 158 14.08 -13.92 13.62
N ASP A 159 15.05 -13.01 13.55
CA ASP A 159 16.08 -12.88 14.58
C ASP A 159 15.67 -11.74 15.52
N SER A 160 15.18 -12.12 16.70
CA SER A 160 14.77 -11.21 17.75
C SER A 160 15.97 -10.82 18.62
N GLU A 161 16.53 -9.64 18.40
CA GLU A 161 17.38 -8.97 19.40
C GLU A 161 16.60 -7.86 20.10
N SER A 162 16.46 -8.01 21.40
CA SER A 162 15.86 -7.06 22.33
C SER A 162 16.85 -5.94 22.63
N SER A 163 16.59 -4.72 22.17
CA SER A 163 17.29 -3.52 22.62
C SER A 163 16.31 -2.57 23.32
N SER A 164 16.67 -2.20 24.55
CA SER A 164 15.98 -1.20 25.36
C SER A 164 16.37 0.20 24.88
N TYR A 165 15.43 0.96 24.33
CA TYR A 165 15.66 2.36 24.00
C TYR A 165 15.20 3.28 25.13
N ASP A 166 16.11 4.13 25.58
CA ASP A 166 15.85 5.28 26.44
C ASP A 166 15.15 6.37 25.61
N ASP A 167 13.86 6.55 25.88
CA ASP A 167 13.03 7.65 25.39
C ASP A 167 13.43 8.95 26.11
N ASN A 168 14.34 9.73 25.52
CA ASN A 168 14.42 11.15 25.83
C ASN A 168 14.95 11.95 24.64
N ASP A 169 14.17 12.97 24.29
CA ASP A 169 14.56 14.16 23.52
C ASP A 169 14.34 14.12 21.98
N LEU A 170 13.08 14.01 21.57
CA LEU A 170 12.62 14.46 20.25
C LEU A 170 11.72 15.69 20.39
N ASN A 171 12.34 16.86 20.43
CA ASN A 171 11.67 18.14 20.23
C ASN A 171 11.27 18.25 18.74
N THR A 172 10.16 17.62 18.38
CA THR A 172 9.59 17.59 17.03
C THR A 172 9.09 18.99 16.68
N LYS A 173 9.84 19.69 15.82
CA LYS A 173 9.31 20.85 15.10
C LYS A 173 8.04 20.40 14.38
N ILE A 174 6.90 20.96 14.77
CA ILE A 174 5.61 20.76 14.12
C ILE A 174 5.79 21.01 12.63
N VAL A 175 5.86 19.92 11.86
CA VAL A 175 5.94 19.97 10.40
C VAL A 175 4.56 20.41 9.93
N ASN A 176 4.50 21.51 9.19
CA ASN A 176 3.24 21.94 8.58
C ASN A 176 2.76 20.80 7.65
N PRO A 177 1.64 20.12 7.97
CA PRO A 177 1.16 18.95 7.22
C PRO A 177 0.80 19.28 5.77
N GLU A 178 0.72 20.57 5.41
CA GLU A 178 0.44 20.99 4.03
C GLU A 178 1.66 20.94 3.09
N ARG A 179 2.88 20.77 3.63
CA ARG A 179 4.10 20.80 2.82
C ARG A 179 4.50 19.41 2.36
N PHE A 180 4.42 19.19 1.05
CA PHE A 180 4.92 18.00 0.37
C PHE A 180 6.40 17.69 0.74
N ASP A 181 6.65 16.53 1.35
CA ASP A 181 7.98 16.06 1.73
C ASP A 181 8.65 15.34 0.54
N SER A 182 9.40 16.11 -0.25
CA SER A 182 10.15 15.57 -1.41
C SER A 182 11.15 14.47 -1.04
N SER A 183 11.73 14.50 0.17
CA SER A 183 12.75 13.52 0.58
C SER A 183 12.13 12.17 0.88
N LEU A 184 10.93 12.18 1.45
CA LEU A 184 10.16 10.99 1.76
C LEU A 184 9.57 10.34 0.51
N ALA A 185 9.08 11.16 -0.45
CA ALA A 185 8.64 10.67 -1.75
C ALA A 185 9.80 10.01 -2.53
N GLU A 186 10.99 10.62 -2.49
CA GLU A 186 12.18 10.05 -3.11
C GLU A 186 12.59 8.71 -2.46
N TYR A 187 12.50 8.61 -1.13
CA TYR A 187 12.73 7.35 -0.41
C TYR A 187 11.82 6.23 -0.93
N TYR A 188 10.50 6.45 -0.96
CA TYR A 188 9.56 5.42 -1.42
C TYR A 188 9.79 5.04 -2.90
N SER A 189 10.17 6.01 -3.74
CA SER A 189 10.44 5.75 -5.16
C SER A 189 11.68 4.88 -5.42
N ARG A 190 12.62 4.87 -4.46
CA ARG A 190 13.90 4.16 -4.53
C ARG A 190 13.95 2.89 -3.68
N SER A 191 13.04 2.74 -2.72
CA SER A 191 12.97 1.57 -1.85
C SER A 191 12.57 0.32 -2.63
N ASP A 192 13.35 -0.75 -2.51
CA ASP A 192 13.05 -2.02 -3.17
C ASP A 192 11.73 -2.64 -2.70
N SER A 193 11.38 -2.45 -1.43
CA SER A 193 10.11 -2.93 -0.85
C SER A 193 8.89 -2.23 -1.41
N TRP A 194 9.02 -0.96 -1.82
CA TRP A 194 7.86 -0.10 -2.11
C TRP A 194 7.80 0.42 -3.54
N LYS A 195 8.92 0.40 -4.30
CA LYS A 195 9.02 1.00 -5.64
C LYS A 195 8.01 0.43 -6.63
N ASN A 196 7.63 -0.83 -6.46
CA ASN A 196 6.71 -1.55 -7.33
C ASN A 196 5.30 -1.69 -6.74
N SER A 197 5.07 -1.18 -5.53
CA SER A 197 3.74 -1.25 -4.91
C SER A 197 2.75 -0.38 -5.69
N ASP A 198 1.56 -0.92 -5.87
CA ASP A 198 0.36 -0.22 -6.29
C ASP A 198 -0.38 0.37 -5.08
N ILE A 199 -1.50 1.04 -5.39
CA ILE A 199 -2.40 1.62 -4.41
C ILE A 199 -3.78 1.01 -4.64
N ASP A 200 -4.19 0.13 -3.73
CA ASP A 200 -5.52 -0.47 -3.75
C ASP A 200 -6.53 0.45 -3.08
N LEU A 201 -7.58 0.79 -3.81
CA LEU A 201 -8.69 1.64 -3.38
C LEU A 201 -10.00 0.86 -3.50
N PHE A 202 -10.67 0.65 -2.38
CA PHE A 202 -11.90 -0.14 -2.31
C PHE A 202 -13.12 0.77 -2.17
N PHE A 203 -14.15 0.55 -2.98
CA PHE A 203 -15.44 1.24 -2.87
C PHE A 203 -16.45 0.34 -2.17
N TYR A 204 -17.26 0.91 -1.27
CA TYR A 204 -18.24 0.13 -0.51
C TYR A 204 -19.54 0.89 -0.28
N GLY A 205 -20.66 0.16 -0.26
CA GLY A 205 -21.98 0.75 0.03
C GLY A 205 -22.48 1.74 -1.04
N LEU A 206 -22.03 1.59 -2.29
CA LEU A 206 -22.46 2.39 -3.43
C LEU A 206 -23.26 1.54 -4.40
N SER A 207 -24.27 2.13 -5.04
CA SER A 207 -24.85 1.56 -6.26
C SER A 207 -23.87 1.70 -7.43
N GLU A 208 -24.07 0.93 -8.51
CA GLU A 208 -23.24 1.00 -9.71
C GLU A 208 -23.11 2.43 -10.26
N GLN A 209 -24.22 3.16 -10.36
CA GLN A 209 -24.22 4.56 -10.83
C GLN A 209 -23.48 5.51 -9.88
N GLN A 210 -23.50 5.24 -8.57
CA GLN A 210 -22.76 6.02 -7.59
C GLN A 210 -21.26 5.71 -7.66
N ALA A 211 -20.91 4.43 -7.81
CA ALA A 211 -19.53 3.98 -7.99
C ALA A 211 -18.92 4.59 -9.25
N GLU A 212 -19.63 4.58 -10.39
CA GLU A 212 -19.17 5.21 -11.64
C GLU A 212 -18.91 6.71 -11.45
N LYS A 213 -19.87 7.44 -10.86
CA LYS A 213 -19.69 8.87 -10.55
C LYS A 213 -18.47 9.10 -9.65
N LYS A 214 -18.25 8.22 -8.69
CA LYS A 214 -17.11 8.30 -7.78
C LYS A 214 -15.79 8.01 -8.49
N ILE A 215 -15.72 6.99 -9.35
CA ILE A 215 -14.53 6.70 -10.19
C ILE A 215 -14.17 7.93 -11.04
N ILE A 216 -15.15 8.56 -11.68
CA ILE A 216 -14.96 9.79 -12.47
C ILE A 216 -14.44 10.92 -11.57
N GLY A 217 -14.99 11.07 -10.37
CA GLY A 217 -14.53 12.04 -9.38
C GLY A 217 -13.06 11.84 -8.99
N VAL A 218 -12.69 10.60 -8.68
CA VAL A 218 -11.32 10.21 -8.33
C VAL A 218 -10.38 10.45 -9.51
N TYR A 219 -10.75 10.06 -10.73
CA TYR A 219 -9.96 10.33 -11.94
C TYR A 219 -9.69 11.83 -12.13
N ASN A 220 -10.73 12.68 -12.04
CA ASN A 220 -10.58 14.12 -12.18
C ASN A 220 -9.70 14.75 -11.10
N LEU A 221 -9.82 14.25 -9.86
CA LEU A 221 -8.97 14.68 -8.75
C LEU A 221 -7.50 14.33 -8.99
N ILE A 222 -7.23 13.07 -9.33
CA ILE A 222 -5.88 12.58 -9.63
C ILE A 222 -5.29 13.40 -10.77
N LYS A 223 -6.01 13.58 -11.88
CA LYS A 223 -5.54 14.38 -13.02
C LYS A 223 -5.20 15.81 -12.62
N LYS A 224 -6.04 16.45 -11.80
CA LYS A 224 -5.78 17.78 -11.25
C LYS A 224 -4.50 17.79 -10.39
N ASN A 225 -4.30 16.80 -9.53
CA ASN A 225 -3.15 16.75 -8.63
C ASN A 225 -1.84 16.34 -9.34
N LEU A 226 -1.94 15.53 -10.38
CA LEU A 226 -0.83 15.10 -11.24
C LEU A 226 -0.06 16.29 -11.83
N SER A 227 -0.78 17.33 -12.27
CA SER A 227 -0.21 18.57 -12.79
C SER A 227 0.64 19.37 -11.78
N LYS A 228 0.49 19.08 -10.48
CA LYS A 228 1.22 19.76 -9.39
C LYS A 228 2.52 19.05 -9.02
N ILE A 229 2.72 17.82 -9.47
CA ILE A 229 3.89 17.02 -9.11
C ILE A 229 5.14 17.64 -9.75
N PRO A 230 6.21 17.94 -8.98
CA PRO A 230 7.42 18.53 -9.53
C PRO A 230 8.07 17.68 -10.62
N LYS A 231 8.38 18.30 -11.77
CA LYS A 231 8.96 17.61 -12.94
C LYS A 231 10.24 16.82 -12.65
N LYS A 232 11.02 17.23 -11.63
CA LYS A 232 12.25 16.56 -11.18
C LYS A 232 12.07 15.09 -10.80
N PHE A 233 10.86 14.63 -10.51
CA PHE A 233 10.60 13.25 -10.15
C PHE A 233 10.53 12.32 -11.36
N TYR A 234 10.18 12.85 -12.54
CA TYR A 234 10.10 12.06 -13.75
C TYR A 234 11.50 11.84 -14.33
N LYS A 235 11.83 10.58 -14.64
CA LYS A 235 13.14 10.16 -15.19
C LYS A 235 13.29 10.40 -16.70
N VAL A 236 12.27 10.96 -17.35
CA VAL A 236 12.25 11.15 -18.80
C VAL A 236 12.81 12.53 -19.13
N ASP A 237 13.80 12.58 -20.01
CA ASP A 237 14.25 13.83 -20.67
C ASP A 237 13.09 14.33 -21.54
N LEU A 238 12.23 15.13 -20.93
CA LEU A 238 10.98 15.61 -21.50
C LEU A 238 11.24 16.73 -22.50
N ASP A 239 11.76 16.37 -23.68
CA ASP A 239 11.56 17.17 -24.89
C ASP A 239 10.10 17.08 -25.39
N THR A 240 9.32 16.18 -24.78
CA THR A 240 7.86 16.01 -24.95
C THR A 240 7.13 16.35 -23.66
N SER A 241 7.03 17.64 -23.34
CA SER A 241 6.27 18.15 -22.18
C SER A 241 4.79 17.73 -22.14
N ASP A 242 4.27 17.19 -23.24
CA ASP A 242 2.84 17.11 -23.51
C ASP A 242 2.19 15.82 -22.99
N ARG A 243 2.92 14.94 -22.29
CA ARG A 243 2.41 13.61 -21.86
C ARG A 243 2.62 13.25 -20.40
N ILE A 244 3.06 14.20 -19.57
CA ILE A 244 3.33 13.90 -18.14
C ILE A 244 2.03 13.60 -17.39
N ASP A 245 0.94 14.23 -17.79
CA ASP A 245 -0.39 14.09 -17.20
C ASP A 245 -1.28 13.04 -17.91
N ASP A 246 -0.70 12.24 -18.81
CA ASP A 246 -1.41 11.13 -19.43
C ASP A 246 -1.66 10.02 -18.40
N ILE A 247 -2.94 9.68 -18.25
CA ILE A 247 -3.40 8.58 -17.41
C ILE A 247 -3.92 7.50 -18.35
N VAL A 248 -3.25 6.35 -18.37
CA VAL A 248 -3.75 5.18 -19.09
C VAL A 248 -4.71 4.44 -18.16
N THR A 249 -5.94 4.27 -18.61
CA THR A 249 -6.97 3.56 -17.84
C THR A 249 -7.31 2.25 -18.54
N TYR A 250 -7.32 1.15 -17.79
CA TYR A 250 -7.88 -0.11 -18.25
C TYR A 250 -8.78 -0.71 -17.19
N ARG A 251 -9.71 -1.55 -17.64
CA ARG A 251 -10.72 -2.20 -16.82
C ARG A 251 -10.62 -3.71 -17.02
N THR A 252 -10.61 -4.44 -15.91
CA THR A 252 -10.78 -5.90 -15.87
C THR A 252 -12.19 -6.25 -15.37
N GLU A 253 -12.47 -7.54 -15.19
CA GLU A 253 -13.73 -7.99 -14.58
C GLU A 253 -13.90 -7.45 -13.15
N HIS A 254 -12.79 -7.33 -12.40
CA HIS A 254 -12.81 -7.05 -10.96
C HIS A 254 -12.26 -5.69 -10.57
N ALA A 255 -11.59 -4.95 -11.48
CA ALA A 255 -10.94 -3.71 -11.12
C ALA A 255 -10.84 -2.70 -12.28
N ILE A 256 -10.68 -1.43 -11.92
CA ILE A 256 -10.26 -0.37 -12.83
C ILE A 256 -8.89 0.12 -12.38
N THR A 257 -7.92 0.15 -13.28
CA THR A 257 -6.56 0.60 -12.96
C THR A 257 -6.21 1.87 -13.70
N PHE A 258 -5.68 2.84 -12.95
CA PHE A 258 -5.01 4.02 -13.49
C PHE A 258 -3.50 3.79 -13.48
N ARG A 259 -2.88 3.87 -14.65
CA ARG A 259 -1.42 3.85 -14.84
C ARG A 259 -0.93 5.23 -15.24
N PHE A 260 0.28 5.53 -14.77
CA PHE A 260 0.95 6.81 -14.94
C PHE A 260 2.38 6.59 -15.40
N ASN A 261 3.05 7.67 -15.81
CA ASN A 261 4.49 7.62 -16.02
C ASN A 261 5.23 7.44 -14.69
N TYR A 262 6.29 6.62 -14.69
CA TYR A 262 7.18 6.47 -13.54
C TYR A 262 7.69 7.84 -13.05
N PRO A 263 7.70 8.13 -11.74
CA PRO A 263 7.66 7.19 -10.60
C PRO A 263 6.27 6.99 -9.97
N ILE A 264 5.21 7.45 -10.62
CA ILE A 264 3.89 7.43 -10.02
C ILE A 264 3.31 6.01 -10.03
N ARG A 265 2.76 5.63 -8.89
CA ARG A 265 2.24 4.28 -8.64
C ARG A 265 0.91 4.06 -9.35
N PRO A 266 0.67 2.84 -9.86
CA PRO A 266 -0.66 2.45 -10.30
C PRO A 266 -1.68 2.60 -9.17
N ILE A 267 -2.88 3.02 -9.51
CA ILE A 267 -4.02 3.03 -8.59
C ILE A 267 -5.02 2.00 -9.10
N GLN A 268 -5.33 1.01 -8.27
CA GLN A 268 -6.30 -0.04 -8.58
C GLN A 268 -7.57 0.19 -7.76
N ILE A 269 -8.69 0.39 -8.45
CA ILE A 269 -10.00 0.58 -7.84
C ILE A 269 -10.77 -0.73 -7.90
N ILE A 270 -11.21 -1.22 -6.74
CA ILE A 270 -11.95 -2.47 -6.51
C ILE A 270 -13.33 -2.14 -5.97
#